data_AF-A0A967FNH9-F1
#
_entry.id   AF-A0A967FNH9-F1
#
_cell.length_a   1.000
_cell.length_b   1.000
_cell.length_c   1.000
_cell.angle_alpha   90.00
_cell.angle_beta   90.00
_cell.angle_gamma   90.00
#
_symmetry.space_group_name_H-M   'P 1'
#
loop_
_entity.id
_entity.type
_entity.pdbx_description
1 polymer ?
#
loop_
_entity_poly.entity_id
_entity_poly.type
_entity_poly.pdbx_seq_one_letter_code
_entity_poly.pdbx_strand_id
1 'polypeptide(L)'
;QGSGSLPALTQEFTLPSGISSSVLIHFAALPGVEKTISLIEKMRNSNWEHEIARIDGINQSLVHISTGNSDYNKVLYCGQLTALQQIIRHGNNPEMTTVVGQRSSPSNFIKNPQNNEEITIPLVSSWELNHLAAMILPLEPEVIAKIILKFIENQESNGRIQIPLSSRDGSFASHCTPILAKLSLQYYRQTNNVKFLQKVFTPLLDYFHHWFDPVNDPDQDGIPNVGSPLQLGLDNHPLFIPYHSSFTPIDPSLVESPALCSLLYSEGQHLIQISNILEQTSPITPI
;
A
#
# COMPACT_ATOMS: atom_id res chain seq x y z
N GLN A 1 21.39 -37.72 -0.29
CA GLN A 1 21.81 -36.35 -0.65
C GLN A 1 21.45 -36.14 -2.11
N GLY A 2 20.58 -35.16 -2.43
CA GLY A 2 20.23 -34.87 -3.82
C GLY A 2 21.42 -34.26 -4.55
N SER A 3 21.67 -34.70 -5.79
CA SER A 3 22.82 -34.34 -6.63
C SER A 3 22.66 -33.00 -7.38
N GLY A 4 21.78 -32.11 -6.92
CA GLY A 4 21.46 -30.83 -7.56
C GLY A 4 22.14 -29.62 -6.91
N SER A 5 22.21 -28.50 -7.65
CA SER A 5 22.72 -27.20 -7.16
C SER A 5 21.82 -26.52 -6.12
N LEU A 6 20.64 -27.09 -5.87
CA LEU A 6 19.66 -26.62 -4.90
C LEU A 6 19.58 -27.60 -3.72
N PRO A 7 19.35 -27.09 -2.49
CA PRO A 7 19.20 -27.95 -1.32
C PRO A 7 18.02 -28.91 -1.50
N ALA A 8 18.25 -30.20 -1.24
CA ALA A 8 17.25 -31.25 -1.39
C ALA A 8 17.21 -32.17 -0.15
N LEU A 9 16.01 -32.49 0.31
CA LEU A 9 15.74 -33.45 1.38
C LEU A 9 15.18 -34.75 0.76
N THR A 10 15.67 -35.90 1.20
CA THR A 10 15.18 -37.21 0.73
C THR A 10 14.93 -38.10 1.94
N GLN A 11 13.73 -38.70 2.01
CA GLN A 11 13.35 -39.66 3.03
C GLN A 11 12.60 -40.82 2.38
N GLU A 12 13.05 -42.05 2.62
CA GLU A 12 12.40 -43.26 2.13
C GLU A 12 11.48 -43.84 3.22
N PHE A 13 10.28 -44.27 2.85
CA PHE A 13 9.37 -44.97 3.75
C PHE A 13 8.46 -45.93 2.97
N THR A 14 8.15 -47.08 3.60
CA THR A 14 7.25 -48.10 3.05
C THR A 14 5.85 -47.90 3.59
N LEU A 15 4.87 -47.69 2.71
CA LEU A 15 3.45 -47.55 3.05
C LEU A 15 2.70 -48.87 2.81
N PRO A 16 2.15 -49.51 3.85
CA PRO A 16 1.24 -50.64 3.67
C PRO A 16 -0.10 -50.23 3.03
N SER A 17 -0.79 -51.18 2.40
CA SER A 17 -2.08 -50.93 1.77
C SER A 17 -3.11 -50.40 2.78
N GLY A 18 -3.79 -49.30 2.43
CA GLY A 18 -4.83 -48.68 3.26
C GLY A 18 -4.30 -47.77 4.38
N ILE A 19 -2.98 -47.58 4.52
CA ILE A 19 -2.39 -46.67 5.52
C ILE A 19 -2.01 -45.35 4.85
N SER A 20 -2.30 -44.24 5.53
CA SER A 20 -1.79 -42.90 5.20
C SER A 20 -0.63 -42.53 6.11
N SER A 21 0.39 -41.86 5.58
CA SER A 21 1.47 -41.24 6.36
C SER A 21 1.56 -39.76 6.02
N SER A 22 1.98 -38.95 6.97
CA SER A 22 2.18 -37.51 6.82
C SER A 22 3.62 -37.14 7.16
N VAL A 23 4.25 -36.32 6.33
CA VAL A 23 5.57 -35.75 6.60
C VAL A 23 5.41 -34.26 6.85
N LEU A 24 5.89 -33.79 7.99
CA LEU A 24 5.87 -32.37 8.37
C LEU A 24 7.25 -31.77 8.14
N ILE A 25 7.33 -30.76 7.27
CA ILE A 25 8.56 -30.04 6.94
C ILE A 25 8.49 -28.65 7.57
N HIS A 26 9.53 -28.29 8.33
CA HIS A 26 9.67 -26.96 8.92
C HIS A 26 10.81 -26.23 8.22
N PHE A 27 10.59 -24.95 7.90
CA PHE A 27 11.61 -24.06 7.35
C PHE A 27 11.67 -22.79 8.20
N ALA A 28 12.87 -22.41 8.60
CA ALA A 28 13.13 -21.21 9.39
C ALA A 28 14.39 -20.53 8.89
N ALA A 29 14.37 -19.20 8.82
CA ALA A 29 15.51 -18.38 8.45
C ALA A 29 15.67 -17.25 9.49
N LEU A 30 16.62 -17.40 10.40
CA LEU A 30 16.97 -16.40 11.40
C LEU A 30 18.48 -16.12 11.40
N PRO A 31 18.93 -14.93 11.85
CA PRO A 31 20.35 -14.68 12.06
C PRO A 31 20.91 -15.61 13.16
N GLY A 32 21.62 -16.67 12.73
CA GLY A 32 22.29 -17.63 13.61
C GLY A 32 21.60 -18.99 13.69
N VAL A 33 22.42 -20.04 13.75
CA VAL A 33 21.98 -21.45 13.75
C VAL A 33 21.17 -21.77 15.00
N GLU A 34 21.64 -21.37 16.19
CA GLU A 34 20.97 -21.67 17.47
C GLU A 34 19.54 -21.10 17.54
N LYS A 35 19.35 -19.86 17.08
CA LYS A 35 18.02 -19.23 17.02
C LYS A 35 17.11 -19.94 16.03
N THR A 36 17.67 -20.37 14.89
CA THR A 36 16.94 -21.12 13.88
C THR A 36 16.48 -22.48 14.43
N ILE A 37 17.36 -23.21 15.10
CA ILE A 37 17.03 -24.50 15.74
C ILE A 37 15.96 -24.29 16.82
N SER A 38 16.13 -23.31 17.70
CA SER A 38 15.16 -23.00 18.76
C SER A 38 13.77 -22.68 18.20
N LEU A 39 13.70 -21.97 17.06
CA LEU A 39 12.44 -21.69 16.38
C LEU A 39 11.83 -22.96 15.78
N ILE A 40 12.62 -23.82 15.14
CA ILE A 40 12.15 -25.10 14.58
C ILE A 40 11.58 -25.98 15.70
N GLU A 41 12.25 -26.07 16.85
CA GLU A 41 11.74 -26.83 18.01
C GLU A 41 10.40 -26.27 18.52
N LYS A 42 10.28 -24.93 18.58
CA LYS A 42 9.02 -24.27 18.92
C LYS A 42 7.92 -24.59 17.90
N MET A 43 8.22 -24.53 16.59
CA MET A 43 7.26 -24.85 15.53
C MET A 43 6.83 -26.32 15.57
N ARG A 44 7.78 -27.24 15.82
CA ARG A 44 7.49 -28.68 15.93
C ARG A 44 6.52 -28.99 17.07
N ASN A 45 6.62 -28.24 18.15
CA ASN A 45 5.76 -28.39 19.33
C ASN A 45 4.51 -27.48 19.27
N SER A 46 4.30 -26.76 18.17
CA SER A 46 3.14 -25.89 18.01
C SER A 46 1.88 -26.72 17.70
N ASN A 47 0.75 -26.27 18.24
CA ASN A 47 -0.53 -26.88 17.92
C ASN A 47 -1.01 -26.37 16.54
N TRP A 48 -0.75 -27.15 15.50
CA TRP A 48 -1.13 -26.78 14.12
C TRP A 48 -2.64 -26.66 13.92
N GLU A 49 -3.45 -27.43 14.67
CA GLU A 49 -4.91 -27.29 14.62
C GLU A 49 -5.36 -25.93 15.15
N HIS A 50 -4.68 -25.42 16.18
CA HIS A 50 -4.91 -24.07 16.69
C HIS A 50 -4.56 -22.99 15.65
N GLU A 51 -3.43 -23.13 14.95
CA GLU A 51 -3.04 -22.19 13.89
C GLU A 51 -3.98 -22.23 12.68
N ILE A 52 -4.44 -23.42 12.28
CA ILE A 52 -5.44 -23.57 11.22
C ILE A 52 -6.75 -22.90 11.65
N ALA A 53 -7.25 -23.20 12.85
CA ALA A 53 -8.45 -22.57 13.38
C ALA A 53 -8.33 -21.05 13.48
N ARG A 54 -7.13 -20.53 13.81
CA ARG A 54 -6.85 -19.10 13.82
C ARG A 54 -6.96 -18.49 12.42
N ILE A 55 -6.43 -19.17 11.39
CA ILE A 55 -6.55 -18.74 9.99
C ILE A 55 -8.02 -18.80 9.54
N ASP A 56 -8.75 -19.85 9.89
CA ASP A 56 -10.17 -19.98 9.58
C ASP A 56 -11.00 -18.87 10.23
N GLY A 57 -10.68 -18.48 11.47
CA GLY A 57 -11.29 -17.34 12.13
C GLY A 57 -11.05 -16.01 11.39
N ILE A 58 -9.86 -15.82 10.81
CA ILE A 58 -9.58 -14.66 9.94
C ILE A 58 -10.38 -14.76 8.64
N ASN A 59 -10.49 -15.96 8.04
CA ASN A 59 -11.27 -16.13 6.81
C ASN A 59 -12.77 -15.90 7.02
N GLN A 60 -13.29 -16.12 8.24
CA GLN A 60 -14.68 -15.82 8.58
C GLN A 60 -15.01 -14.33 8.62
N SER A 61 -14.02 -13.44 8.74
CA SER A 61 -14.26 -11.99 8.67
C SER A 61 -14.32 -11.46 7.24
N LEU A 62 -14.04 -12.31 6.24
CA LEU A 62 -14.10 -11.94 4.82
C LEU A 62 -15.54 -11.65 4.38
N VAL A 63 -15.69 -10.72 3.44
CA VAL A 63 -17.00 -10.40 2.87
C VAL A 63 -17.39 -11.52 1.92
N HIS A 64 -18.49 -12.21 2.24
CA HIS A 64 -19.04 -13.24 1.38
C HIS A 64 -19.86 -12.62 0.23
N ILE A 65 -19.33 -12.69 -0.98
CA ILE A 65 -19.98 -12.18 -2.18
C ILE A 65 -20.54 -13.35 -2.98
N SER A 66 -21.86 -13.39 -3.14
CA SER A 66 -22.55 -14.34 -4.00
C SER A 66 -23.06 -13.63 -5.24
N THR A 67 -22.36 -13.83 -6.34
CA THR A 67 -22.84 -13.57 -7.70
C THR A 67 -23.45 -14.87 -8.23
N GLY A 68 -24.35 -14.78 -9.22
CA GLY A 68 -24.88 -15.96 -9.91
C GLY A 68 -23.82 -16.77 -10.67
N ASN A 69 -22.55 -16.35 -10.65
CA ASN A 69 -21.42 -17.02 -11.28
C ASN A 69 -20.38 -17.44 -10.21
N SER A 70 -20.16 -18.76 -10.07
CA SER A 70 -19.23 -19.30 -9.07
C SER A 70 -17.78 -18.86 -9.26
N ASP A 71 -17.35 -18.59 -10.50
CA ASP A 71 -15.97 -18.21 -10.77
C ASP A 71 -15.70 -16.76 -10.38
N TYR A 72 -16.69 -15.88 -10.54
CA TYR A 72 -16.59 -14.51 -10.03
C TYR A 72 -16.55 -14.47 -8.51
N ASN A 73 -17.29 -15.35 -7.84
CA ASN A 73 -17.24 -15.47 -6.37
C ASN A 73 -15.83 -15.86 -5.91
N LYS A 74 -15.20 -16.83 -6.59
CA LYS A 74 -13.81 -17.24 -6.32
C LYS A 74 -12.82 -16.12 -6.58
N VAL A 75 -12.94 -15.39 -7.69
CA VAL A 75 -12.03 -14.28 -8.03
C VAL A 75 -12.12 -13.17 -6.98
N LEU A 76 -13.32 -12.80 -6.56
CA LEU A 76 -13.52 -11.78 -5.52
C LEU A 76 -13.01 -12.24 -4.15
N TYR A 77 -13.22 -13.51 -3.81
CA TYR A 77 -12.66 -14.12 -2.59
C TYR A 77 -11.12 -14.12 -2.60
N CYS A 78 -10.51 -14.58 -3.70
CA CYS A 78 -9.06 -14.56 -3.86
C CYS A 78 -8.51 -13.12 -3.85
N GLY A 79 -9.22 -12.15 -4.43
CA GLY A 79 -8.84 -10.74 -4.41
C GLY A 79 -8.73 -10.19 -2.98
N GLN A 80 -9.69 -10.51 -2.11
CA GLN A 80 -9.62 -10.15 -0.68
C GLN A 80 -8.40 -10.78 0.01
N LEU A 81 -8.15 -12.08 -0.23
CA LEU A 81 -6.98 -12.76 0.32
C LEU A 81 -5.67 -12.15 -0.18
N THR A 82 -5.56 -11.84 -1.46
CA THR A 82 -4.38 -11.19 -2.05
C THR A 82 -4.17 -9.80 -1.47
N ALA A 83 -5.23 -9.01 -1.25
CA ALA A 83 -5.12 -7.71 -0.61
C ALA A 83 -4.64 -7.81 0.85
N LEU A 84 -5.19 -8.74 1.64
CA LEU A 84 -4.72 -8.99 3.01
C LEU A 84 -3.27 -9.47 3.05
N GLN A 85 -2.85 -10.26 2.06
CA GLN A 85 -1.45 -10.68 1.94
C GLN A 85 -0.52 -9.49 1.70
N GLN A 86 -0.96 -8.37 1.13
CA GLN A 86 -0.11 -7.18 0.97
C GLN A 86 0.19 -6.47 2.31
N ILE A 87 -0.55 -6.77 3.38
CA ILE A 87 -0.31 -6.19 4.71
C ILE A 87 0.93 -6.84 5.33
N ILE A 88 1.95 -6.03 5.62
CA ILE A 88 3.12 -6.44 6.38
C ILE A 88 2.89 -6.08 7.84
N ARG A 89 2.76 -7.12 8.68
CA ARG A 89 2.68 -6.98 10.13
C ARG A 89 4.04 -7.23 10.75
N HIS A 90 4.50 -6.27 11.55
CA HIS A 90 5.70 -6.43 12.34
C HIS A 90 5.27 -6.99 13.70
N GLY A 91 5.43 -8.30 13.90
CA GLY A 91 4.77 -9.07 14.98
C GLY A 91 4.73 -8.40 16.36
N ASN A 92 5.83 -7.80 16.82
CA ASN A 92 5.91 -7.17 18.14
C ASN A 92 5.61 -5.66 18.14
N ASN A 93 5.39 -5.04 16.98
CA ASN A 93 5.10 -3.62 16.87
C ASN A 93 3.96 -3.35 15.87
N PRO A 94 2.70 -3.37 16.35
CA PRO A 94 1.52 -3.07 15.54
C PRO A 94 1.55 -1.67 14.88
N GLU A 95 2.31 -0.72 15.42
CA GLU A 95 2.48 0.63 14.84
C GLU A 95 3.31 0.61 13.56
N MET A 96 4.14 -0.42 13.36
CA MET A 96 4.92 -0.58 12.13
C MET A 96 4.16 -1.26 10.99
N THR A 97 2.89 -1.62 11.20
CA THR A 97 2.06 -2.23 10.14
C THR A 97 2.08 -1.36 8.88
N THR A 98 2.35 -1.97 7.75
CA THR A 98 2.42 -1.29 6.46
C THR A 98 1.80 -2.14 5.36
N VAL A 99 1.66 -1.57 4.17
CA VAL A 99 1.19 -2.27 2.98
C VAL A 99 2.22 -2.09 1.88
N VAL A 100 2.39 -3.13 1.07
CA VAL A 100 3.23 -3.11 -0.12
C VAL A 100 2.40 -3.27 -1.38
N GLY A 101 2.77 -2.57 -2.45
CA GLY A 101 2.10 -2.73 -3.76
C GLY A 101 2.33 -4.12 -4.39
N GLN A 102 3.49 -4.73 -4.12
CA GLN A 102 3.88 -6.00 -4.71
C GLN A 102 4.71 -6.85 -3.73
N ARG A 103 4.50 -8.17 -3.76
CA ARG A 103 5.24 -9.17 -2.94
C ARG A 103 6.13 -10.12 -3.74
N SER A 104 6.19 -9.98 -5.05
CA SER A 104 6.89 -10.92 -5.93
C SER A 104 8.34 -10.53 -6.25
N SER A 105 8.83 -9.38 -5.80
CA SER A 105 10.23 -8.98 -6.03
C SER A 105 11.10 -9.42 -4.84
N PRO A 106 12.19 -10.18 -5.06
CA PRO A 106 13.10 -10.61 -3.99
C PRO A 106 13.86 -9.45 -3.33
N SER A 107 13.70 -8.21 -3.80
CA SER A 107 14.36 -7.05 -3.24
C SER A 107 13.43 -5.84 -3.25
N ASN A 108 12.93 -5.44 -2.08
CA ASN A 108 12.28 -4.13 -1.84
C ASN A 108 13.30 -2.96 -1.81
N PHE A 109 14.52 -3.23 -2.27
CA PHE A 109 15.63 -2.31 -2.32
C PHE A 109 16.36 -2.52 -3.64
N ILE A 110 16.65 -1.44 -4.35
CA ILE A 110 17.52 -1.47 -5.54
C ILE A 110 18.87 -0.94 -5.09
N LYS A 111 19.96 -1.65 -5.30
CA LYS A 111 21.28 -1.06 -5.06
C LYS A 111 21.58 -0.06 -6.18
N ASN A 112 21.88 1.17 -5.82
CA ASN A 112 22.36 2.17 -6.75
C ASN A 112 23.66 1.64 -7.39
N PRO A 113 23.70 1.48 -8.71
CA PRO A 113 24.84 0.89 -9.39
C PRO A 113 26.14 1.73 -9.31
N GLN A 114 26.04 3.03 -8.95
CA GLN A 114 27.20 3.92 -8.88
C GLN A 114 27.86 3.93 -7.49
N ASN A 115 27.09 3.83 -6.40
CA ASN A 115 27.61 3.97 -5.04
C ASN A 115 27.23 2.80 -4.11
N ASN A 116 26.54 1.78 -4.63
CA ASN A 116 26.07 0.60 -3.88
C ASN A 116 25.10 0.91 -2.72
N GLU A 117 24.57 2.13 -2.63
CA GLU A 117 23.56 2.50 -1.65
C GLU A 117 22.22 1.83 -1.94
N GLU A 118 21.50 1.42 -0.90
CA GLU A 118 20.18 0.81 -1.04
C GLU A 118 19.11 1.88 -1.31
N ILE A 119 18.66 1.97 -2.56
CA ILE A 119 17.48 2.75 -2.95
C ILE A 119 16.26 2.01 -2.44
N THR A 120 15.58 2.62 -1.48
CA THR A 120 14.36 2.10 -0.87
C THR A 120 13.19 2.29 -1.83
N ILE A 121 12.41 1.23 -2.08
CA ILE A 121 11.21 1.29 -2.91
C ILE A 121 10.05 1.93 -2.11
N PRO A 122 9.17 2.73 -2.74
CA PRO A 122 7.94 3.22 -2.12
C PRO A 122 7.15 2.08 -1.45
N LEU A 123 6.55 2.36 -0.30
CA LEU A 123 5.67 1.39 0.35
C LEU A 123 4.49 1.06 -0.55
N VAL A 124 3.75 2.11 -0.91
CA VAL A 124 2.56 2.04 -1.75
C VAL A 124 2.32 3.44 -2.30
N SER A 125 2.08 3.55 -3.59
CA SER A 125 1.62 4.80 -4.20
C SER A 125 0.19 5.10 -3.72
N SER A 126 -0.23 6.35 -3.83
CA SER A 126 -1.60 6.75 -3.49
C SER A 126 -2.62 5.98 -4.34
N TRP A 127 -2.33 5.75 -5.62
CA TRP A 127 -3.16 4.97 -6.52
C TRP A 127 -3.35 3.52 -6.05
N GLU A 128 -2.25 2.85 -5.71
CA GLU A 128 -2.29 1.49 -5.17
C GLU A 128 -3.03 1.45 -3.83
N LEU A 129 -2.82 2.44 -2.96
CA LEU A 129 -3.55 2.55 -1.71
C LEU A 129 -5.05 2.69 -1.96
N ASN A 130 -5.47 3.52 -2.91
CA ASN A 130 -6.88 3.67 -3.27
C ASN A 130 -7.47 2.37 -3.86
N HIS A 131 -6.69 1.62 -4.64
CA HIS A 131 -7.12 0.31 -5.11
C HIS A 131 -7.28 -0.69 -3.97
N LEU A 132 -6.26 -0.81 -3.10
CA LEU A 132 -6.25 -1.76 -1.99
C LEU A 132 -7.27 -1.41 -0.90
N ALA A 133 -7.56 -0.12 -0.68
CA ALA A 133 -8.55 0.33 0.28
C ALA A 133 -9.93 -0.26 0.02
N ALA A 134 -10.33 -0.47 -1.24
CA ALA A 134 -11.61 -1.09 -1.58
C ALA A 134 -11.78 -2.51 -1.01
N MET A 135 -10.67 -3.25 -0.89
CA MET A 135 -10.66 -4.62 -0.35
C MET A 135 -10.31 -4.68 1.14
N ILE A 136 -9.45 -3.78 1.61
CA ILE A 136 -8.95 -3.79 2.99
C ILE A 136 -9.92 -3.07 3.95
N LEU A 137 -10.56 -1.96 3.54
CA LEU A 137 -11.41 -1.17 4.44
C LEU A 137 -12.52 -1.98 5.13
N PRO A 138 -13.25 -2.88 4.46
CA PRO A 138 -14.30 -3.67 5.13
C PRO A 138 -13.76 -4.63 6.18
N LEU A 139 -12.49 -5.04 6.06
CA LEU A 139 -11.87 -6.10 6.84
C LEU A 139 -11.01 -5.54 7.98
N GLU A 140 -10.15 -4.58 7.65
CA GLU A 140 -9.17 -3.97 8.53
C GLU A 140 -9.02 -2.46 8.28
N PRO A 141 -10.05 -1.67 8.61
CA PRO A 141 -10.04 -0.23 8.33
C PRO A 141 -8.88 0.51 9.01
N GLU A 142 -8.45 0.04 10.20
CA GLU A 142 -7.34 0.62 10.95
C GLU A 142 -5.99 0.56 10.21
N VAL A 143 -5.80 -0.42 9.33
CA VAL A 143 -4.58 -0.48 8.49
C VAL A 143 -4.54 0.69 7.51
N ILE A 144 -5.68 1.03 6.90
CA ILE A 144 -5.79 2.16 5.97
C ILE A 144 -5.57 3.48 6.69
N ALA A 145 -6.18 3.67 7.86
CA ALA A 145 -5.95 4.85 8.68
C ALA A 145 -4.46 5.03 9.01
N LYS A 146 -3.77 3.96 9.43
CA LYS A 146 -2.33 3.99 9.72
C LYS A 146 -1.50 4.41 8.51
N ILE A 147 -1.84 3.93 7.31
CA ILE A 147 -1.10 4.31 6.10
C ILE A 147 -1.36 5.77 5.74
N ILE A 148 -2.61 6.25 5.81
CA ILE A 148 -2.93 7.66 5.57
C ILE A 148 -2.15 8.55 6.55
N LEU A 149 -2.08 8.17 7.83
CA LEU A 149 -1.30 8.90 8.81
C LEU A 149 0.19 8.94 8.47
N LYS A 150 0.76 7.86 7.92
CA LYS A 150 2.14 7.86 7.42
C LYS A 150 2.36 8.83 6.24
N PHE A 151 1.38 9.00 5.35
CA PHE A 151 1.45 10.04 4.33
C PHE A 151 1.47 11.43 5.00
N ILE A 152 0.54 11.69 5.93
CA ILE A 152 0.47 12.97 6.65
C ILE A 152 1.76 13.26 7.45
N GLU A 153 2.36 12.25 8.09
CA GLU A 153 3.61 12.39 8.84
C GLU A 153 4.81 12.77 7.95
N ASN A 154 4.72 12.51 6.64
CA ASN A 154 5.71 12.94 5.64
C ASN A 154 5.34 14.28 4.97
N GLN A 155 4.42 15.04 5.55
CA GLN A 155 4.10 16.38 5.07
C GLN A 155 5.22 17.37 5.40
N GLU A 156 5.69 18.11 4.40
CA GLU A 156 6.64 19.19 4.54
C GLU A 156 5.97 20.48 5.05
N SER A 157 6.77 21.45 5.48
CA SER A 157 6.26 22.74 6.01
C SER A 157 5.48 23.59 5.00
N ASN A 158 5.64 23.35 3.70
CA ASN A 158 4.87 23.98 2.63
C ASN A 158 3.57 23.24 2.28
N GLY A 159 3.18 22.23 3.09
CA GLY A 159 1.98 21.43 2.84
C GLY A 159 2.19 20.26 1.89
N ARG A 160 3.35 20.14 1.22
CA ARG A 160 3.65 19.04 0.28
C ARG A 160 3.68 17.69 0.99
N ILE A 161 2.89 16.73 0.51
CA ILE A 161 2.87 15.34 1.02
C ILE A 161 3.62 14.42 0.07
N GLN A 162 4.71 13.82 0.52
CA GLN A 162 5.50 12.88 -0.27
C GLN A 162 5.01 11.43 -0.12
N ILE A 163 5.35 10.57 -1.09
CA ILE A 163 5.04 9.14 -1.01
C ILE A 163 5.99 8.49 0.01
N PRO A 164 5.46 7.78 1.03
CA PRO A 164 6.29 7.18 2.06
C PRO A 164 7.11 5.99 1.52
N LEU A 165 8.37 5.89 1.96
CA LEU A 165 9.26 4.79 1.61
C LEU A 165 9.25 3.66 2.65
N SER A 166 9.74 2.48 2.27
CA SER A 166 9.73 1.27 3.12
C SER A 166 10.80 1.23 4.21
N SER A 167 11.78 2.13 4.18
CA SER A 167 12.79 2.34 5.21
C SER A 167 12.38 3.51 6.12
N ARG A 168 12.90 3.49 7.36
CA ARG A 168 12.32 4.21 8.50
C ARG A 168 12.30 5.73 8.39
N ASP A 169 13.11 6.31 7.51
CA ASP A 169 13.25 7.75 7.35
C ASP A 169 13.56 8.03 5.87
N GLY A 170 12.54 8.38 5.09
CA GLY A 170 12.73 8.69 3.67
C GLY A 170 11.43 8.80 2.90
N SER A 171 11.50 9.57 1.82
CA SER A 171 10.36 9.92 0.99
C SER A 171 10.76 9.94 -0.47
N PHE A 172 9.81 9.61 -1.34
CA PHE A 172 10.05 9.68 -2.78
C PHE A 172 10.01 11.14 -3.25
N ALA A 173 10.83 11.49 -4.25
CA ALA A 173 10.95 12.87 -4.73
C ALA A 173 9.63 13.44 -5.31
N SER A 174 8.73 12.57 -5.79
CA SER A 174 7.40 12.95 -6.24
C SER A 174 6.42 13.00 -5.06
N HIS A 175 5.62 14.06 -5.00
CA HIS A 175 4.52 14.15 -4.05
C HIS A 175 3.33 13.31 -4.51
N CYS A 176 2.50 12.95 -3.53
CA CYS A 176 1.31 12.10 -3.62
C CYS A 176 0.34 12.53 -4.75
N THR A 177 -0.58 11.66 -5.15
CA THR A 177 -1.76 12.04 -5.95
C THR A 177 -2.85 12.62 -5.03
N PRO A 178 -3.64 13.64 -5.43
CA PRO A 178 -4.67 14.24 -4.56
C PRO A 178 -5.92 13.34 -4.47
N ILE A 179 -5.82 12.31 -3.63
CA ILE A 179 -6.90 11.33 -3.37
C ILE A 179 -6.99 10.92 -1.89
N LEU A 180 -6.22 11.57 -1.00
CA LEU A 180 -6.14 11.19 0.41
C LEU A 180 -7.38 11.65 1.20
N ALA A 181 -8.02 12.76 0.81
CA ALA A 181 -9.29 13.19 1.40
C ALA A 181 -10.41 12.21 1.07
N LYS A 182 -10.46 11.72 -0.18
CA LYS A 182 -11.36 10.62 -0.55
C LYS A 182 -11.17 9.38 0.33
N LEU A 183 -9.92 8.93 0.50
CA LEU A 183 -9.63 7.75 1.32
C LEU A 183 -9.96 7.96 2.79
N SER A 184 -9.70 9.16 3.31
CA SER A 184 -10.03 9.53 4.69
C SER A 184 -11.54 9.51 4.94
N LEU A 185 -12.32 10.01 3.97
CA LEU A 185 -13.78 9.98 4.06
C LEU A 185 -14.34 8.56 3.92
N GLN A 186 -13.74 7.70 3.09
CA GLN A 186 -14.11 6.28 3.01
C GLN A 186 -13.85 5.55 4.34
N TYR A 187 -12.69 5.77 4.96
CA TYR A 187 -12.40 5.24 6.30
C TYR A 187 -13.41 5.74 7.34
N TYR A 188 -13.73 7.03 7.32
CA TYR A 188 -14.75 7.60 8.22
C TYR A 188 -16.12 6.94 8.00
N ARG A 189 -16.58 6.77 6.76
CA ARG A 189 -17.88 6.14 6.48
C ARG A 189 -17.95 4.70 7.00
N GLN A 190 -16.83 3.99 7.02
CA GLN A 190 -16.75 2.63 7.53
C GLN A 190 -16.71 2.57 9.07
N THR A 191 -16.08 3.54 9.74
CA THR A 191 -15.75 3.47 11.17
C THR A 191 -16.48 4.48 12.05
N ASN A 192 -17.09 5.52 11.45
CA ASN A 192 -17.61 6.72 12.08
C ASN A 192 -16.59 7.43 13.00
N ASN A 193 -15.29 7.27 12.75
CA ASN A 193 -14.23 7.83 13.58
C ASN A 193 -13.99 9.32 13.27
N VAL A 194 -14.77 10.20 13.91
CA VAL A 194 -14.65 11.66 13.76
C VAL A 194 -13.26 12.17 14.20
N LYS A 195 -12.66 11.58 15.24
CA LYS A 195 -11.33 12.01 15.74
C LYS A 195 -10.24 11.82 14.69
N PHE A 196 -10.35 10.79 13.87
CA PHE A 196 -9.44 10.61 12.74
C PHE A 196 -9.56 11.75 11.74
N LEU A 197 -10.78 12.13 11.35
CA LEU A 197 -11.01 13.26 10.46
C LEU A 197 -10.44 14.56 11.02
N GLN A 198 -10.62 14.83 12.32
CA GLN A 198 -10.02 15.98 12.99
C GLN A 198 -8.49 16.00 12.87
N LYS A 199 -7.85 14.82 12.95
CA LYS A 199 -6.40 14.69 12.86
C LYS A 199 -5.87 14.93 11.45
N VAL A 200 -6.59 14.51 10.41
CA VAL A 200 -6.11 14.58 9.02
C VAL A 200 -6.58 15.81 8.25
N PHE A 201 -7.64 16.49 8.69
CA PHE A 201 -8.28 17.54 7.90
C PHE A 201 -7.34 18.71 7.55
N THR A 202 -6.73 19.36 8.54
CA THR A 202 -5.82 20.49 8.29
C THR A 202 -4.64 20.09 7.40
N PRO A 203 -3.90 18.99 7.68
CA PRO A 203 -2.87 18.49 6.77
C PRO A 203 -3.34 18.29 5.33
N LEU A 204 -4.52 17.70 5.13
CA LEU A 204 -5.05 17.46 3.79
C LEU A 204 -5.45 18.76 3.08
N LEU A 205 -5.95 19.74 3.82
CA LEU A 205 -6.27 21.07 3.28
C LEU A 205 -5.00 21.83 2.86
N ASP A 206 -3.96 21.81 3.70
CA ASP A 206 -2.67 22.42 3.38
C ASP A 206 -2.04 21.78 2.13
N TYR A 207 -2.14 20.46 2.01
CA TYR A 207 -1.69 19.74 0.83
C TYR A 207 -2.53 20.04 -0.42
N PHE A 208 -3.84 20.22 -0.27
CA PHE A 208 -4.68 20.66 -1.38
C PHE A 208 -4.27 22.04 -1.88
N HIS A 209 -4.00 22.99 -0.97
CA HIS A 209 -3.52 24.33 -1.34
C HIS A 209 -2.14 24.29 -2.01
N HIS A 210 -1.25 23.40 -1.56
CA HIS A 210 0.08 23.25 -2.16
C HIS A 210 0.05 23.00 -3.67
N TRP A 211 -0.99 22.35 -4.19
CA TRP A 211 -1.12 22.12 -5.64
C TRP A 211 -1.25 23.41 -6.45
N PHE A 212 -1.73 24.50 -5.84
CA PHE A 212 -1.91 25.80 -6.50
C PHE A 212 -0.77 26.79 -6.21
N ASP A 213 0.26 26.35 -5.48
CA ASP A 213 1.46 27.16 -5.25
C ASP A 213 2.19 27.42 -6.59
N PRO A 214 2.94 28.53 -6.72
CA PRO A 214 3.72 28.86 -7.93
C PRO A 214 4.73 27.80 -8.37
N VAL A 215 5.06 26.85 -7.50
CA VAL A 215 5.93 25.71 -7.84
C VAL A 215 5.20 24.70 -8.74
N ASN A 216 3.90 24.54 -8.54
CA ASN A 216 3.05 23.58 -9.24
C ASN A 216 2.15 24.25 -10.29
N ASP A 217 1.85 25.54 -10.14
CA ASP A 217 1.09 26.37 -11.09
C ASP A 217 1.93 27.63 -11.43
N PRO A 218 2.95 27.53 -12.31
CA PRO A 218 3.93 28.59 -12.52
C PRO A 218 3.36 29.88 -13.14
N ASP A 219 2.34 29.75 -13.98
CA ASP A 219 1.65 30.87 -14.62
C ASP A 219 0.41 31.35 -13.84
N GLN A 220 0.05 30.65 -12.76
CA GLN A 220 -0.97 31.05 -11.78
C GLN A 220 -2.36 31.21 -12.42
N ASP A 221 -2.68 30.32 -13.36
CA ASP A 221 -3.97 30.30 -14.06
C ASP A 221 -5.02 29.42 -13.34
N GLY A 222 -4.61 28.76 -12.25
CA GLY A 222 -5.43 27.86 -11.45
C GLY A 222 -5.38 26.41 -11.91
N ILE A 223 -4.51 26.07 -12.88
CA ILE A 223 -4.35 24.71 -13.42
C ILE A 223 -2.94 24.20 -13.10
N PRO A 224 -2.80 23.36 -12.07
CA PRO A 224 -1.49 22.81 -11.73
C PRO A 224 -0.92 21.89 -12.81
N ASN A 225 0.39 22.00 -12.99
CA ASN A 225 1.20 21.10 -13.81
C ASN A 225 1.40 19.75 -13.13
N VAL A 226 1.63 18.73 -13.95
CA VAL A 226 1.92 17.37 -13.50
C VAL A 226 3.38 17.28 -13.05
N GLY A 227 3.64 17.26 -11.74
CA GLY A 227 5.02 17.13 -11.23
C GLY A 227 5.68 15.77 -11.55
N SER A 228 4.90 14.71 -11.76
CA SER A 228 5.42 13.39 -12.13
C SER A 228 4.37 12.51 -12.81
N PRO A 229 4.74 11.61 -13.75
CA PRO A 229 3.79 10.68 -14.37
C PRO A 229 3.09 9.77 -13.37
N LEU A 230 3.76 9.49 -12.24
CA LEU A 230 3.21 8.67 -11.16
C LEU A 230 1.93 9.28 -10.56
N GLN A 231 1.81 10.62 -10.56
CA GLN A 231 0.65 11.32 -10.04
C GLN A 231 -0.60 11.00 -10.86
N LEU A 232 -0.45 10.74 -12.15
CA LEU A 232 -1.52 10.33 -13.07
C LEU A 232 -1.66 8.80 -13.21
N GLY A 233 -0.77 8.02 -12.57
CA GLY A 233 -0.71 6.56 -12.79
C GLY A 233 -0.19 6.20 -14.19
N LEU A 234 0.64 7.06 -14.78
CA LEU A 234 1.21 6.94 -16.13
C LEU A 234 2.73 6.72 -16.09
N ASP A 235 3.23 6.11 -15.01
CA ASP A 235 4.64 5.81 -14.77
C ASP A 235 5.30 4.99 -15.89
N ASN A 236 4.53 4.14 -16.57
CA ASN A 236 4.99 3.34 -17.70
C ASN A 236 4.46 3.82 -19.06
N HIS A 237 3.96 5.05 -19.15
CA HIS A 237 3.40 5.57 -20.39
C HIS A 237 4.52 6.03 -21.36
N PRO A 238 4.48 5.67 -22.66
CA PRO A 238 5.55 5.98 -23.62
C PRO A 238 5.91 7.47 -23.74
N LEU A 239 4.96 8.38 -23.45
CA LEU A 239 5.20 9.83 -23.46
C LEU A 239 6.22 10.30 -22.41
N PHE A 240 6.45 9.53 -21.35
CA PHE A 240 7.32 9.91 -20.24
C PHE A 240 8.55 8.99 -20.09
N ILE A 241 8.70 7.97 -20.95
CA ILE A 241 9.81 7.02 -20.87
C ILE A 241 11.01 7.56 -21.67
N PRO A 242 12.18 7.82 -21.04
CA PRO A 242 13.32 8.43 -21.71
C PRO A 242 13.93 7.62 -22.86
N TYR A 243 13.68 6.31 -22.90
CA TYR A 243 14.31 5.37 -23.83
C TYR A 243 13.34 4.73 -24.82
N HIS A 244 12.14 5.28 -24.98
CA HIS A 244 11.18 4.74 -25.94
C HIS A 244 11.59 5.11 -27.37
N SER A 245 11.78 4.11 -28.24
CA SER A 245 12.35 4.30 -29.58
C SER A 245 11.47 5.13 -30.54
N SER A 246 10.18 5.27 -30.24
CA SER A 246 9.21 5.93 -31.12
C SER A 246 8.79 7.35 -30.69
N PHE A 247 9.21 7.83 -29.51
CA PHE A 247 8.75 9.12 -28.97
C PHE A 247 9.87 9.88 -28.27
N THR A 248 9.84 11.21 -28.37
CA THR A 248 10.65 12.07 -27.50
C THR A 248 9.91 12.23 -26.17
N PRO A 249 10.54 11.91 -25.02
CA PRO A 249 9.90 12.08 -23.73
C PRO A 249 9.56 13.55 -23.50
N ILE A 250 8.38 13.80 -22.94
CA ILE A 250 7.93 15.14 -22.54
C ILE A 250 8.23 15.30 -21.05
N ASP A 251 8.68 16.50 -20.66
CA ASP A 251 8.81 16.86 -19.24
C ASP A 251 7.40 16.98 -18.63
N PRO A 252 7.06 16.16 -17.62
CA PRO A 252 5.75 16.21 -16.97
C PRO A 252 5.42 17.61 -16.43
N SER A 253 6.42 18.37 -15.96
CA SER A 253 6.23 19.69 -15.37
C SER A 253 5.74 20.75 -16.36
N LEU A 254 5.69 20.43 -17.66
CA LEU A 254 5.13 21.25 -18.73
C LEU A 254 3.74 20.77 -19.17
N VAL A 255 3.17 19.78 -18.48
CA VAL A 255 1.89 19.17 -18.83
C VAL A 255 0.84 19.56 -17.81
N GLU A 256 -0.14 20.32 -18.25
CA GLU A 256 -1.43 20.43 -17.58
C GLU A 256 -2.32 19.26 -18.01
N SER A 257 -2.98 18.61 -17.05
CA SER A 257 -3.79 17.43 -17.32
C SER A 257 -5.22 17.62 -16.83
N PRO A 258 -6.23 17.52 -17.71
CA PRO A 258 -7.64 17.48 -17.29
C PRO A 258 -7.93 16.37 -16.25
N ALA A 259 -7.15 15.29 -16.27
CA ALA A 259 -7.25 14.22 -15.29
C ALA A 259 -6.81 14.71 -13.89
N LEU A 260 -5.71 15.47 -13.80
CA LEU A 260 -5.26 16.07 -12.54
C LEU A 260 -6.29 17.09 -12.02
N CYS A 261 -6.82 17.95 -12.88
CA CYS A 261 -7.88 18.90 -12.50
C CYS A 261 -9.11 18.18 -11.94
N SER A 262 -9.50 17.07 -12.58
CA SER A 262 -10.63 16.25 -12.12
C SER A 262 -10.37 15.63 -10.74
N LEU A 263 -9.14 15.18 -10.48
CA LEU A 263 -8.73 14.64 -9.19
C LEU A 263 -8.75 15.74 -8.11
N LEU A 264 -8.19 16.92 -8.39
CA LEU A 264 -8.21 18.06 -7.47
C LEU A 264 -9.64 18.53 -7.18
N TYR A 265 -10.48 18.65 -8.21
CA TYR A 265 -11.89 18.98 -8.01
C TYR A 265 -12.57 17.96 -7.08
N SER A 266 -12.38 16.66 -7.36
CA SER A 266 -12.89 15.59 -6.51
C SER A 266 -12.34 15.71 -5.08
N GLU A 267 -11.04 15.91 -4.90
CA GLU A 267 -10.40 16.04 -3.58
C GLU A 267 -11.00 17.21 -2.79
N GLY A 268 -11.18 18.38 -3.43
CA GLY A 268 -11.85 19.54 -2.84
C GLY A 268 -13.28 19.23 -2.40
N GLN A 269 -14.05 18.50 -3.20
CA GLN A 269 -15.41 18.05 -2.82
C GLN A 269 -15.39 17.13 -1.59
N HIS A 270 -14.38 16.26 -1.45
CA HIS A 270 -14.23 15.42 -0.26
C HIS A 270 -13.81 16.24 0.97
N LEU A 271 -12.94 17.25 0.81
CA LEU A 271 -12.57 18.17 1.88
C LEU A 271 -13.77 18.98 2.39
N ILE A 272 -14.64 19.48 1.50
CA ILE A 272 -15.90 20.14 1.87
C ILE A 272 -16.80 19.20 2.69
N GLN A 273 -16.89 17.92 2.30
CA GLN A 273 -17.67 16.95 3.08
C GLN A 273 -17.07 16.72 4.46
N ILE A 274 -15.74 16.61 4.57
CA ILE A 274 -15.05 16.47 5.86
C ILE A 274 -15.27 17.71 6.72
N SER A 275 -15.13 18.92 6.18
CA SER A 275 -15.33 20.16 6.93
C SER A 275 -16.76 20.28 7.47
N ASN A 276 -17.76 19.90 6.67
CA ASN A 276 -19.16 19.84 7.10
C ASN A 276 -19.37 18.84 8.24
N ILE A 277 -18.76 17.66 8.19
CA ILE A 277 -18.83 16.65 9.27
C ILE A 277 -18.18 17.18 10.55
N LEU A 278 -17.10 17.96 10.42
CA LEU A 278 -16.38 18.55 11.54
C LEU A 278 -16.99 19.86 12.05
N GLU A 279 -18.06 20.34 11.42
CA GLU A 279 -18.67 21.66 11.66
C GLU A 279 -17.66 22.81 11.55
N GLN A 280 -16.61 22.64 10.75
CA GLN A 280 -15.60 23.66 10.51
C GLN A 280 -16.00 24.50 9.30
N THR A 281 -16.58 25.67 9.55
CA THR A 281 -16.85 26.71 8.55
C THR A 281 -15.62 27.56 8.28
N SER A 282 -14.48 26.95 7.96
CA SER A 282 -13.41 27.72 7.31
C SER A 282 -13.88 27.99 5.88
N PRO A 283 -13.89 29.25 5.40
CA PRO A 283 -14.19 29.51 4.00
C PRO A 283 -13.09 28.82 3.18
N ILE A 284 -13.46 27.72 2.51
CA ILE A 284 -12.72 27.25 1.35
C ILE A 284 -13.00 28.34 0.32
N THR A 285 -12.08 29.30 0.20
CA THR A 285 -12.20 30.35 -0.81
C THR A 285 -12.26 29.64 -2.15
N PRO A 286 -13.38 29.72 -2.89
CA PRO A 286 -13.41 29.19 -4.24
C PRO A 286 -12.35 29.97 -5.04
N ILE A 287 -11.46 29.23 -5.69
CA ILE A 287 -10.48 29.73 -6.65
C ILE A 287 -11.23 30.30 -7.85
#